data_AF-A0A1R1B5Z7-F1
#
_entry.id   AF-A0A1R1B5Z7-F1
#
_cell.length_a   1.000
_cell.length_b   1.000
_cell.length_c   1.000
_cell.angle_alpha   90.00
_cell.angle_beta   90.00
_cell.angle_gamma   90.00
#
_symmetry.space_group_name_H-M   'P 1'
#
loop_
_entity.id
_entity.type
_entity.pdbx_description
1 polymer ?
#
loop_
_entity_poly.entity_id
_entity_poly.type
_entity_poly.pdbx_seq_one_letter_code
_entity_poly.pdbx_strand_id
1 'polypeptide(L)'
;MYLGFGGILAVFAFIMFTIVLGGGGDSPIVAWILFFGFGIGSWYCYKKHKELEEEKMAQKRQETDDRLKRISNHKSSQRYTSANGDVTLSIDETNKQISFVSLNSYKDKVYSYHDILKSEILTDGISVTSTNRGSQLGGALLGGLLAGGVGALIGGLSGSTTSQEKVKKVELNVIVNDSVNPIHKIAFLDSELSAYAKDSQEYKDGYNTAYHCHQLIGVLIRQADEEDKQKETSTRSNNSQGNLSVADELRKLVRLKDEGIISGDEFEAQKKKLIG
;
A
#
# COMPACT_ATOMS: atom_id res chain seq x y z
N MET A 1 11.58 22.53 2.45
CA MET A 1 12.79 23.38 2.37
C MET A 1 12.47 24.66 1.61
N TYR A 2 12.17 25.77 2.29
CA TYR A 2 12.26 27.13 1.70
C TYR A 2 13.30 28.01 2.42
N LEU A 3 13.94 27.46 3.47
CA LEU A 3 15.18 28.01 4.03
C LEU A 3 16.36 27.96 3.04
N GLY A 4 16.26 27.25 1.92
CA GLY A 4 17.31 27.20 0.90
C GLY A 4 17.43 28.52 0.12
N PHE A 5 16.46 28.82 -0.74
CA PHE A 5 16.52 30.04 -1.55
C PHE A 5 16.05 31.29 -0.82
N GLY A 6 14.94 31.20 -0.09
CA GLY A 6 14.42 32.32 0.70
C GLY A 6 15.33 32.67 1.88
N GLY A 7 15.92 31.65 2.52
CA GLY A 7 16.87 31.85 3.61
C GLY A 7 18.19 32.47 3.14
N ILE A 8 18.76 32.00 2.04
CA ILE A 8 19.99 32.59 1.47
C ILE A 8 19.74 34.04 1.06
N LEU A 9 18.64 34.33 0.37
CA LEU A 9 18.35 35.70 -0.03
C LEU A 9 18.00 36.61 1.16
N ALA A 10 17.34 36.09 2.21
CA ALA A 10 17.10 36.82 3.44
C ALA A 10 18.41 37.12 4.19
N VAL A 11 19.38 36.19 4.18
CA VAL A 11 20.72 36.41 4.73
C VAL A 11 21.48 37.47 3.93
N PHE A 12 21.41 37.45 2.59
CA PHE A 12 22.00 38.49 1.75
C PHE A 12 21.34 39.86 1.97
N ALA A 13 20.01 39.91 2.08
CA ALA A 13 19.29 41.14 2.40
C ALA A 13 19.66 41.67 3.79
N PHE A 14 19.84 40.78 4.78
CA PHE A 14 20.30 41.15 6.12
C PHE A 14 21.74 41.67 6.13
N ILE A 15 22.66 41.06 5.37
CA ILE A 15 24.04 41.53 5.21
C ILE A 15 24.09 42.89 4.51
N MET A 16 23.29 43.10 3.45
CA MET A 16 23.20 44.40 2.79
C MET A 16 22.61 45.47 3.71
N PHE A 17 21.63 45.11 4.55
CA PHE A 17 21.05 46.00 5.56
C PHE A 17 22.07 46.43 6.62
N THR A 18 22.90 45.51 7.13
CA THR A 18 23.94 45.85 8.11
C THR A 18 25.05 46.71 7.50
N ILE A 19 25.41 46.49 6.23
CA ILE A 19 26.39 47.33 5.51
C ILE A 19 25.87 48.76 5.31
N VAL A 20 24.59 48.93 4.96
CA VAL A 20 23.98 50.26 4.77
C VAL A 20 23.88 51.04 6.09
N LEU A 21 23.57 50.36 7.21
CA LEU A 21 23.56 50.99 8.54
C LEU A 21 24.97 51.32 9.07
N GLY A 22 25.98 50.50 8.74
CA GLY A 22 27.36 50.73 9.15
C GLY A 22 28.12 51.78 8.31
N GLY A 23 27.64 52.08 7.11
CA GLY A 23 28.32 52.95 6.13
C GLY A 23 28.11 54.46 6.28
N GLY A 24 27.37 54.92 7.30
CA GLY A 24 27.18 56.36 7.57
C GLY A 24 26.33 57.11 6.53
N GLY A 25 25.43 56.43 5.81
CA GLY A 25 24.52 57.06 4.85
C GLY A 25 23.31 57.71 5.52
N ASP A 26 23.00 58.95 5.16
CA ASP A 26 22.00 59.84 5.80
C ASP A 26 20.50 59.43 5.66
N SER A 27 20.17 58.22 5.20
CA SER A 27 18.77 57.81 4.99
C SER A 27 18.49 56.36 5.39
N PRO A 28 18.22 56.10 6.69
CA PRO A 28 17.77 54.78 7.15
C PRO A 28 16.47 54.31 6.45
N ILE A 29 15.70 55.24 5.87
CA ILE A 29 14.44 54.96 5.19
C ILE A 29 14.64 54.09 3.94
N VAL A 30 15.70 54.31 3.16
CA VAL A 30 15.99 53.52 1.94
C VAL A 30 16.28 52.06 2.31
N ALA A 31 17.00 51.81 3.40
CA ALA A 31 17.29 50.47 3.88
C ALA A 31 16.02 49.71 4.28
N TRP A 32 15.08 50.37 4.97
CA TRP A 32 13.79 49.78 5.33
C TRP A 32 12.93 49.48 4.11
N ILE A 33 12.87 50.37 3.12
CA ILE A 33 12.11 50.15 1.87
C ILE A 33 12.64 48.90 1.14
N LEU A 34 13.96 48.74 1.03
CA LEU A 34 14.57 47.57 0.39
C LEU A 34 14.28 46.28 1.17
N PHE A 35 14.38 46.31 2.50
CA PHE A 35 14.11 45.15 3.35
C PHE A 35 12.65 44.69 3.24
N PHE A 36 11.69 45.61 3.39
CA PHE A 36 10.26 45.29 3.27
C PHE A 36 9.88 44.89 1.84
N GLY A 37 10.42 45.59 0.83
CA GLY A 37 10.21 45.23 -0.57
C GLY A 37 10.68 43.81 -0.88
N PHE A 38 11.85 43.42 -0.37
CA PHE A 38 12.39 42.08 -0.54
C PHE A 38 11.58 41.02 0.23
N GLY A 39 11.15 41.33 1.45
CA GLY A 39 10.30 40.46 2.26
C GLY A 39 8.94 40.19 1.58
N ILE A 40 8.28 41.24 1.11
CA ILE A 40 6.99 41.13 0.39
C ILE A 40 7.19 40.37 -0.93
N GLY A 41 8.24 40.67 -1.69
CA GLY A 41 8.55 39.96 -2.94
C GLY A 41 8.82 38.47 -2.72
N SER A 42 9.61 38.11 -1.70
CA SER A 42 9.88 36.72 -1.34
C SER A 42 8.64 35.98 -0.88
N TRP A 43 7.81 36.62 -0.04
CA TRP A 43 6.53 36.05 0.40
C TRP A 43 5.57 35.84 -0.77
N TYR A 44 5.48 36.81 -1.68
CA TYR A 44 4.66 36.70 -2.90
C TYR A 44 5.15 35.55 -3.79
N CYS A 45 6.46 35.44 -4.04
CA CYS A 45 7.04 34.32 -4.81
C CYS A 45 6.77 32.97 -4.14
N TYR A 46 6.95 32.87 -2.82
CA TYR A 46 6.65 31.66 -2.06
C TYR A 46 5.17 31.28 -2.17
N LYS A 47 4.27 32.24 -1.97
CA LYS A 47 2.82 32.03 -2.05
C LYS A 47 2.41 31.56 -3.45
N LYS A 48 2.88 32.25 -4.50
CA LYS A 48 2.58 31.93 -5.89
C LYS A 48 3.10 30.54 -6.30
N HIS A 49 4.29 30.16 -5.82
CA HIS A 49 4.82 28.81 -6.08
C HIS A 49 3.98 27.74 -5.36
N LYS A 50 3.56 27.99 -4.11
CA LYS A 50 2.69 27.07 -3.37
C LYS A 50 1.34 26.89 -4.08
N GLU A 51 0.72 27.99 -4.52
CA GLU A 51 -0.54 27.97 -5.29
C GLU A 51 -0.39 27.15 -6.59
N LEU A 52 0.71 27.35 -7.33
CA LEU A 52 0.97 26.59 -8.56
C LEU A 52 1.09 25.08 -8.31
N GLU A 53 1.76 24.68 -7.22
CA GLU A 53 1.87 23.26 -6.86
C GLU A 53 0.52 22.68 -6.42
N GLU A 54 -0.30 23.44 -5.68
CA GLU A 54 -1.66 23.04 -5.31
C GLU A 54 -2.57 22.91 -6.54
N GLU A 55 -2.47 23.82 -7.51
CA GLU A 55 -3.21 23.76 -8.78
C GLU A 55 -2.80 22.54 -9.62
N LYS A 56 -1.50 22.28 -9.78
CA LYS A 56 -1.00 21.08 -10.47
C LYS A 56 -1.51 19.80 -9.80
N MET A 57 -1.46 19.74 -8.46
CA MET A 57 -1.97 18.60 -7.71
C MET A 57 -3.48 18.42 -7.87
N ALA A 58 -4.25 19.51 -7.91
CA ALA A 58 -5.68 19.47 -8.17
C ALA A 58 -5.99 18.98 -9.59
N GLN A 59 -5.25 19.45 -10.59
CA GLN A 59 -5.38 19.01 -11.98
C GLN A 59 -5.09 17.52 -12.13
N LYS A 60 -3.98 17.03 -11.55
CA LYS A 60 -3.65 15.60 -11.55
C LYS A 60 -4.75 14.74 -10.94
N ARG A 61 -5.27 15.17 -9.77
CA ARG A 61 -6.39 14.49 -9.10
C ARG A 61 -7.66 14.47 -9.95
N GLN A 62 -7.98 15.58 -10.59
CA GLN A 62 -9.12 15.65 -11.49
C GLN A 62 -8.93 14.71 -12.68
N GLU A 63 -7.73 14.67 -13.27
CA GLU A 63 -7.42 13.78 -14.37
C GLU A 63 -7.58 12.32 -13.97
N THR A 64 -6.99 11.89 -12.84
CA THR A 64 -7.16 10.52 -12.33
C THR A 64 -8.62 10.19 -12.07
N ASP A 65 -9.40 11.14 -11.55
CA ASP A 65 -10.82 10.98 -11.26
C ASP A 65 -11.64 10.80 -12.54
N ASP A 66 -11.32 11.56 -13.59
CA ASP A 66 -11.98 11.44 -14.87
C ASP A 66 -11.61 10.13 -15.57
N ARG A 67 -10.39 9.59 -15.38
CA ARG A 67 -10.07 8.24 -15.92
C ARG A 67 -10.80 7.14 -15.14
N LEU A 68 -10.93 7.25 -13.82
CA LEU A 68 -11.74 6.31 -13.04
C LEU A 68 -13.18 6.23 -13.53
N LYS A 69 -13.80 7.36 -13.90
CA LYS A 69 -15.17 7.37 -14.47
C LYS A 69 -15.28 6.70 -15.84
N ARG A 70 -14.16 6.60 -16.59
CA ARG A 70 -14.12 5.90 -17.89
C ARG A 70 -14.03 4.39 -17.75
N ILE A 71 -13.70 3.88 -16.56
CA ILE A 71 -13.73 2.45 -16.30
C ILE A 71 -15.18 1.99 -16.26
N SER A 72 -15.56 1.14 -17.22
CA SER A 72 -16.94 0.65 -17.36
C SER A 72 -17.42 -0.03 -16.08
N ASN A 73 -18.62 0.35 -15.63
CA ASN A 73 -19.29 -0.20 -14.44
C ASN A 73 -18.55 -0.01 -13.10
N HIS A 74 -17.47 0.78 -13.05
CA HIS A 74 -16.70 1.02 -11.83
C HIS A 74 -17.48 1.85 -10.79
N LYS A 75 -17.51 1.39 -9.55
CA LYS A 75 -18.13 2.04 -8.39
C LYS A 75 -17.12 2.18 -7.26
N SER A 76 -16.39 3.29 -7.27
CA SER A 76 -15.41 3.60 -6.22
C SER A 76 -16.08 3.70 -4.84
N SER A 77 -15.80 2.75 -3.95
CA SER A 77 -16.15 2.81 -2.52
C SER A 77 -15.09 3.54 -1.71
N GLN A 78 -13.81 3.30 -2.01
CA GLN A 78 -12.67 3.91 -1.32
C GLN A 78 -11.57 4.28 -2.32
N ARG A 79 -10.77 5.30 -1.99
CA ARG A 79 -9.75 5.84 -2.88
C ARG A 79 -8.52 6.33 -2.14
N TYR A 80 -7.36 6.05 -2.71
CA TYR A 80 -6.05 6.44 -2.21
C TYR A 80 -5.24 7.03 -3.35
N THR A 81 -4.78 8.27 -3.19
CA THR A 81 -3.94 8.95 -4.19
C THR A 81 -2.54 9.15 -3.64
N SER A 82 -1.53 8.93 -4.49
CA SER A 82 -0.13 9.13 -4.13
C SER A 82 0.15 10.58 -3.70
N ALA A 83 1.20 10.77 -2.90
CA ALA A 83 1.62 12.06 -2.37
C ALA A 83 1.88 13.10 -3.48
N ASN A 84 2.29 12.65 -4.67
CA ASN A 84 2.57 13.48 -5.84
C ASN A 84 1.39 13.57 -6.85
N GLY A 85 0.26 12.92 -6.56
CA GLY A 85 -0.96 12.96 -7.36
C GLY A 85 -0.96 12.06 -8.61
N ASP A 86 0.13 11.36 -8.93
CA ASP A 86 0.27 10.64 -10.19
C ASP A 86 -0.47 9.30 -10.25
N VAL A 87 -0.74 8.69 -9.10
CA VAL A 87 -1.35 7.35 -9.02
C VAL A 87 -2.52 7.38 -8.06
N THR A 88 -3.64 6.80 -8.50
CA THR A 88 -4.81 6.58 -7.68
C THR A 88 -5.19 5.11 -7.69
N LEU A 89 -5.23 4.51 -6.50
CA LEU A 89 -5.90 3.24 -6.24
C LEU A 89 -7.35 3.53 -5.84
N SER A 90 -8.27 2.89 -6.55
CA SER A 90 -9.68 2.89 -6.21
C SER A 90 -10.13 1.46 -5.93
N ILE A 91 -10.96 1.30 -4.91
CA ILE A 91 -11.55 0.03 -4.53
C ILE A 91 -13.03 0.09 -4.88
N ASP A 92 -13.52 -0.98 -5.50
CA ASP A 92 -14.92 -1.18 -5.83
C ASP A 92 -15.42 -2.43 -5.09
N GLU A 93 -16.01 -2.20 -3.91
CA GLU A 93 -16.59 -3.25 -3.08
C GLU A 93 -17.81 -3.92 -3.73
N THR A 94 -18.52 -3.22 -4.63
CA THR A 94 -19.72 -3.77 -5.28
C THR A 94 -19.33 -4.83 -6.30
N ASN A 95 -18.34 -4.53 -7.13
CA ASN A 95 -17.87 -5.42 -8.19
C ASN A 95 -16.67 -6.29 -7.76
N LYS A 96 -16.20 -6.15 -6.51
CA LYS A 96 -15.03 -6.84 -5.93
C LYS A 96 -13.76 -6.66 -6.77
N GLN A 97 -13.46 -5.41 -7.09
CA GLN A 97 -12.35 -5.01 -7.94
C GLN A 97 -11.51 -3.91 -7.32
N ILE A 98 -10.24 -3.86 -7.71
CA ILE A 98 -9.34 -2.74 -7.46
C ILE A 98 -8.86 -2.17 -8.79
N SER A 99 -8.71 -0.86 -8.85
CA SER A 99 -8.30 -0.14 -10.05
C SER A 99 -7.10 0.76 -9.75
N PHE A 100 -6.07 0.67 -10.59
CA PHE A 100 -4.91 1.58 -10.58
C PHE A 100 -4.98 2.49 -11.79
N VAL A 101 -5.11 3.78 -11.52
CA VAL A 101 -5.04 4.86 -12.52
C VAL A 101 -3.73 5.59 -12.32
N SER A 102 -2.86 5.57 -13.32
CA SER A 102 -1.55 6.24 -13.28
C SER A 102 -1.40 7.20 -14.45
N LEU A 103 -1.09 8.46 -14.17
CA LEU A 103 -0.83 9.49 -15.19
C LEU A 103 0.38 9.13 -16.09
N ASN A 104 1.29 8.31 -15.57
CA ASN A 104 2.47 7.83 -16.31
C ASN A 104 2.17 6.59 -17.18
N SER A 105 0.94 6.07 -17.15
CA SER A 105 0.48 4.94 -17.95
C SER A 105 -0.68 5.34 -18.86
N TYR A 106 -0.64 4.89 -20.11
CA TYR A 106 -1.74 5.07 -21.07
C TYR A 106 -2.97 4.21 -20.77
N LYS A 107 -2.82 3.13 -20.00
CA LYS A 107 -3.91 2.20 -19.69
C LYS A 107 -4.12 2.11 -18.18
N ASP A 108 -5.36 2.30 -17.79
CA ASP A 108 -5.85 2.00 -16.44
C ASP A 108 -5.90 0.49 -16.25
N LYS A 109 -5.58 0.05 -15.03
CA LYS A 109 -5.50 -1.37 -14.69
C LYS A 109 -6.60 -1.70 -13.71
N VAL A 110 -7.36 -2.75 -13.97
CA VAL A 110 -8.46 -3.22 -13.13
C VAL A 110 -8.24 -4.69 -12.86
N TYR A 111 -8.37 -5.09 -11.61
CA TYR A 111 -8.10 -6.43 -11.13
C TYR A 111 -9.22 -6.87 -10.18
N SER A 112 -9.63 -8.13 -10.24
CA SER A 112 -10.50 -8.71 -9.22
C SER A 112 -9.72 -8.87 -7.90
N TYR A 113 -10.43 -9.00 -6.78
CA TYR A 113 -9.80 -9.38 -5.50
C TYR A 113 -9.03 -10.70 -5.61
N HIS A 114 -9.46 -11.63 -6.47
CA HIS A 114 -8.75 -12.89 -6.72
C HIS A 114 -7.40 -12.69 -7.42
N ASP A 115 -7.20 -11.59 -8.13
CA ASP A 115 -5.93 -11.33 -8.79
C ASP A 115 -4.88 -10.78 -7.80
N ILE A 116 -5.27 -10.35 -6.60
CA ILE A 116 -4.35 -9.76 -5.63
C ILE A 116 -3.54 -10.87 -4.94
N LEU A 117 -2.23 -10.84 -5.11
CA LEU A 117 -1.31 -11.85 -4.56
C LEU A 117 -0.73 -11.43 -3.22
N LYS A 118 -0.33 -10.16 -3.11
CA LYS A 118 0.39 -9.63 -1.95
C LYS A 118 0.18 -8.13 -1.84
N SER A 119 0.21 -7.64 -0.61
CA SER A 119 0.31 -6.23 -0.27
C SER A 119 1.48 -6.04 0.68
N GLU A 120 2.33 -5.04 0.47
CA GLU A 120 3.44 -4.72 1.36
C GLU A 120 3.69 -3.23 1.45
N ILE A 121 4.12 -2.78 2.63
CA ILE A 121 4.55 -1.40 2.89
C ILE A 121 6.07 -1.40 2.89
N LEU A 122 6.66 -0.51 2.10
CA LEU A 122 8.09 -0.28 2.04
C LEU A 122 8.40 1.12 2.61
N THR A 123 9.43 1.16 3.43
CA THR A 123 10.06 2.38 3.92
C THR A 123 11.46 2.45 3.32
N ASP A 124 11.74 3.46 2.50
CA ASP A 124 13.01 3.61 1.75
C ASP A 124 13.45 2.32 1.01
N GLY A 125 12.49 1.62 0.41
CA GLY A 125 12.73 0.38 -0.34
C GLY A 125 12.82 -0.89 0.51
N ILE A 126 12.75 -0.78 1.84
CA ILE A 126 12.77 -1.91 2.77
C ILE A 126 11.33 -2.28 3.14
N SER A 127 10.91 -3.52 2.86
CA SER A 127 9.59 -4.04 3.27
C SER A 127 9.51 -4.11 4.79
N VAL A 128 8.57 -3.36 5.38
CA VAL A 128 8.35 -3.30 6.85
C VAL A 128 7.06 -3.96 7.29
N THR A 129 6.09 -4.17 6.39
CA THR A 129 4.82 -4.86 6.67
C THR A 129 4.35 -5.57 5.41
N SER A 130 3.85 -6.80 5.51
CA SER A 130 3.44 -7.59 4.34
C SER A 130 2.28 -8.53 4.67
N THR A 131 1.40 -8.74 3.68
CA THR A 131 0.28 -9.68 3.71
C THR A 131 0.23 -10.41 2.38
N ASN A 132 0.14 -11.74 2.41
CA ASN A 132 0.11 -12.61 1.23
C ASN A 132 -1.24 -13.33 1.12
N ARG A 133 -1.61 -13.69 -0.10
CA ARG A 133 -2.79 -14.51 -0.39
C ARG A 133 -2.59 -15.95 0.08
N GLY A 134 -3.49 -16.43 0.93
CA GLY A 134 -3.39 -17.72 1.59
C GLY A 134 -3.56 -18.91 0.65
N SER A 135 -4.47 -18.82 -0.33
CA SER A 135 -4.72 -19.90 -1.30
C SER A 135 -3.53 -20.21 -2.20
N GLN A 136 -2.57 -19.28 -2.32
CA GLN A 136 -1.36 -19.45 -3.14
C GLN A 136 -0.14 -19.92 -2.32
N LEU A 137 -0.29 -20.06 -1.00
CA LEU A 137 0.75 -20.57 -0.10
C LEU A 137 0.94 -22.10 -0.19
N GLY A 138 0.08 -22.81 -0.95
CA GLY A 138 0.18 -24.26 -1.16
C GLY A 138 1.33 -24.73 -2.06
N GLY A 139 2.10 -23.82 -2.66
CA GLY A 139 3.22 -24.17 -3.54
C GLY A 139 4.33 -23.12 -3.70
N ALA A 140 4.19 -21.92 -3.14
CA ALA A 140 5.21 -20.87 -3.20
C ALA A 140 5.64 -20.45 -1.80
N LEU A 141 6.81 -20.94 -1.40
CA LEU A 141 7.54 -20.49 -0.23
C LEU A 141 8.13 -19.09 -0.54
N LEU A 142 7.26 -18.08 -0.68
CA LEU A 142 7.70 -16.68 -0.74
C LEU A 142 8.20 -16.30 0.66
N GLY A 143 9.52 -16.35 0.79
CA GLY A 143 10.27 -16.36 2.04
C GLY A 143 9.83 -15.31 3.05
N GLY A 144 9.66 -15.78 4.29
CA GLY A 144 10.05 -15.06 5.50
C GLY A 144 9.36 -13.72 5.76
N LEU A 145 8.02 -13.69 5.80
CA LEU A 145 7.20 -12.66 6.49
C LEU A 145 5.75 -13.17 6.59
N LEU A 146 5.61 -14.43 7.04
CA LEU A 146 4.33 -15.12 7.07
C LEU A 146 3.38 -14.45 8.07
N ALA A 147 2.25 -13.99 7.52
CA ALA A 147 0.94 -13.84 8.14
C ALA A 147 0.86 -12.95 9.40
N GLY A 148 0.38 -11.72 9.22
CA GLY A 148 -0.38 -11.02 10.26
C GLY A 148 0.37 -10.80 11.56
N GLY A 149 1.43 -10.01 11.52
CA GLY A 149 2.10 -9.52 12.73
C GLY A 149 2.62 -8.11 12.48
N VAL A 150 1.92 -7.11 12.99
CA VAL A 150 2.53 -5.81 13.24
C VAL A 150 3.76 -6.07 14.13
N GLY A 151 4.99 -5.85 13.61
CA GLY A 151 6.15 -5.67 14.49
C GLY A 151 7.40 -6.55 14.33
N ALA A 152 7.54 -7.42 13.33
CA ALA A 152 8.74 -8.29 13.26
C ALA A 152 10.04 -7.61 12.79
N LEU A 153 9.99 -6.45 12.12
CA LEU A 153 11.18 -5.82 11.52
C LEU A 153 11.63 -4.51 12.15
N ILE A 154 10.82 -3.89 13.01
CA ILE A 154 11.21 -2.61 13.65
C ILE A 154 12.18 -2.84 14.84
N GLY A 155 12.22 -4.02 15.45
CA GLY A 155 13.00 -4.24 16.69
C GLY A 155 14.40 -4.86 16.56
N GLY A 156 14.72 -5.57 15.46
CA GLY A 156 15.90 -6.46 15.42
C GLY A 156 17.08 -6.00 14.55
N LEU A 157 16.83 -5.21 13.51
CA LEU A 157 17.86 -4.70 12.59
C LEU A 157 18.23 -3.23 12.84
N SER A 158 17.46 -2.52 13.67
CA SER A 158 17.82 -1.21 14.24
C SER A 158 18.68 -1.37 15.51
N GLY A 159 19.49 -2.43 15.56
CA GLY A 159 20.41 -2.73 16.66
C GLY A 159 21.70 -1.95 16.57
N SER A 160 21.63 -0.62 16.53
CA SER A 160 22.63 0.31 17.08
C SER A 160 22.36 1.74 16.62
N THR A 161 22.40 2.65 17.58
CA THR A 161 22.29 4.12 17.49
C THR A 161 20.89 4.69 17.66
N THR A 162 20.75 5.40 18.77
CA THR A 162 19.74 6.40 19.13
C THR A 162 19.84 7.63 18.20
N SER A 163 19.82 7.39 16.88
CA SER A 163 19.72 8.42 15.86
C SER A 163 18.34 8.27 15.23
N GLN A 164 17.53 9.32 15.28
CA GLN A 164 16.21 9.36 14.65
C GLN A 164 16.33 8.87 13.20
N GLU A 165 15.90 7.65 12.91
CA GLU A 165 15.90 7.12 11.54
C GLU A 165 15.06 8.07 10.69
N LYS A 166 15.71 8.73 9.74
CA LYS A 166 15.03 9.62 8.81
C LYS A 166 14.59 8.83 7.59
N VAL A 167 13.36 9.07 7.16
CA VAL A 167 12.69 8.37 6.07
C VAL A 167 12.38 9.34 4.94
N LYS A 168 12.66 8.97 3.70
CA LYS A 168 12.31 9.78 2.52
C LYS A 168 11.04 9.30 1.84
N LYS A 169 10.80 7.99 1.87
CA LYS A 169 9.72 7.37 1.11
C LYS A 169 8.97 6.33 1.94
N VAL A 170 7.65 6.39 1.87
CA VAL A 170 6.74 5.34 2.34
C VAL A 170 5.82 4.99 1.18
N GLU A 171 5.90 3.74 0.71
CA GLU A 171 5.13 3.25 -0.43
C GLU A 171 4.41 1.94 -0.12
N LEU A 172 3.23 1.77 -0.70
CA LEU A 172 2.48 0.53 -0.73
C LEU A 172 2.71 -0.15 -2.08
N ASN A 173 3.20 -1.38 -2.07
CA ASN A 173 3.22 -2.23 -3.25
C ASN A 173 2.06 -3.22 -3.18
N VAL A 174 1.32 -3.33 -4.27
CA VAL A 174 0.30 -4.36 -4.49
C VAL A 174 0.78 -5.23 -5.63
N ILE A 175 1.00 -6.50 -5.32
CA ILE A 175 1.41 -7.51 -6.29
C ILE A 175 0.16 -8.25 -6.76
N VAL A 176 -0.02 -8.35 -8.07
CA VAL A 176 -1.18 -8.97 -8.72
C VAL A 176 -0.75 -10.06 -9.71
N ASN A 177 -1.69 -10.94 -10.06
CA ASN A 177 -1.52 -12.00 -11.03
C ASN A 177 -1.55 -11.45 -12.48
N ASP A 178 -0.53 -10.68 -12.85
CA ASP A 178 -0.33 -10.12 -14.18
C ASP A 178 1.14 -10.32 -14.56
N SER A 179 1.43 -11.16 -15.55
CA SER A 179 2.81 -11.46 -15.97
C SER A 179 3.53 -10.28 -16.65
N VAL A 180 2.78 -9.26 -17.07
CA VAL A 180 3.31 -8.08 -17.75
C VAL A 180 3.50 -6.92 -16.78
N ASN A 181 2.52 -6.69 -15.89
CA ASN A 181 2.55 -5.59 -14.90
C ASN A 181 2.17 -6.09 -13.50
N PRO A 182 3.02 -6.91 -12.86
CA PRO A 182 2.66 -7.56 -11.60
C PRO A 182 2.70 -6.63 -10.39
N ILE A 183 3.43 -5.52 -10.43
CA ILE A 183 3.68 -4.67 -9.26
C ILE A 183 3.12 -3.28 -9.49
N HIS A 184 2.16 -2.89 -8.65
CA HIS A 184 1.58 -1.54 -8.62
C HIS A 184 2.01 -0.82 -7.34
N LYS A 185 2.56 0.39 -7.49
CA LYS A 185 3.15 1.15 -6.38
C LYS A 185 2.39 2.45 -6.14
N ILE A 186 2.17 2.77 -4.86
CA ILE A 186 1.59 4.04 -4.43
C ILE A 186 2.41 4.60 -3.28
N ALA A 187 3.08 5.73 -3.52
CA ALA A 187 3.84 6.43 -2.50
C ALA A 187 2.94 7.39 -1.73
N PHE A 188 2.86 7.23 -0.41
CA PHE A 188 2.12 8.10 0.51
C PHE A 188 3.03 9.13 1.20
N LEU A 189 4.34 8.91 1.11
CA LEU A 189 5.38 9.88 1.37
C LEU A 189 6.43 9.68 0.28
N ASP A 190 6.81 10.74 -0.42
CA ASP A 190 7.89 10.69 -1.43
C ASP A 190 8.58 12.05 -1.46
N SER A 191 9.76 12.14 -0.84
CA SER A 191 10.57 13.35 -0.86
C SER A 191 11.99 13.06 -1.31
N GLU A 192 12.35 13.62 -2.45
CA GLU A 192 13.71 13.54 -2.99
C GLU A 192 14.70 14.39 -2.16
N LEU A 193 14.22 15.52 -1.63
CA LEU A 193 15.06 16.58 -1.07
C LEU A 193 15.17 16.55 0.46
N SER A 194 14.21 15.94 1.17
CA SER A 194 14.18 15.95 2.64
C SER A 194 13.80 14.59 3.22
N ALA A 195 14.59 14.13 4.19
CA ALA A 195 14.26 12.96 4.99
C ALA A 195 13.58 13.41 6.29
N TYR A 196 12.49 12.75 6.65
CA TYR A 196 11.63 13.05 7.79
C TYR A 196 11.91 12.11 8.94
N ALA A 197 12.01 12.63 10.16
CA ALA A 197 12.12 11.76 11.34
C ALA A 197 10.86 10.91 11.50
N LYS A 198 10.97 9.66 11.97
CA LYS A 198 9.83 8.75 12.17
C LYS A 198 8.77 9.27 13.17
N ASP A 199 9.10 10.24 14.01
CA ASP A 199 8.18 10.89 14.93
C ASP A 199 7.49 12.13 14.33
N SER A 200 7.93 12.59 13.16
CA SER A 200 7.33 13.71 12.43
C SER A 200 5.88 13.41 12.00
N GLN A 201 5.10 14.46 11.84
CA GLN A 201 3.70 14.33 11.41
C GLN A 201 3.61 13.80 9.98
N GLU A 202 4.49 14.26 9.09
CA GLU A 202 4.53 13.86 7.68
C GLU A 202 4.77 12.36 7.52
N TYR A 203 5.72 11.80 8.28
CA TYR A 203 5.95 10.36 8.28
C TYR A 203 4.74 9.60 8.82
N LYS A 204 4.19 10.02 9.96
CA LYS A 204 3.03 9.36 10.58
C LYS A 204 1.83 9.36 9.66
N ASP A 205 1.53 10.48 9.00
CA ASP A 205 0.40 10.60 8.07
C ASP A 205 0.58 9.69 6.85
N GLY A 206 1.76 9.72 6.23
CA GLY A 206 2.09 8.86 5.10
C GLY A 206 2.03 7.36 5.45
N TYR A 207 2.63 6.99 6.59
CA TYR A 207 2.64 5.60 7.07
C TYR A 207 1.25 5.13 7.48
N ASN A 208 0.48 5.92 8.23
CA ASN A 208 -0.87 5.55 8.65
C ASN A 208 -1.81 5.38 7.45
N THR A 209 -1.67 6.23 6.43
CA THR A 209 -2.44 6.10 5.18
C THR A 209 -2.08 4.81 4.44
N ALA A 210 -0.77 4.53 4.29
CA ALA A 210 -0.28 3.29 3.69
C ALA A 210 -0.77 2.06 4.47
N TYR A 211 -0.72 2.12 5.80
CA TYR A 211 -1.15 1.06 6.70
C TYR A 211 -2.65 0.80 6.60
N HIS A 212 -3.48 1.85 6.62
CA HIS A 212 -4.92 1.72 6.44
C HIS A 212 -5.26 1.05 5.11
N CYS A 213 -4.64 1.51 4.01
CA CYS A 213 -4.81 0.92 2.70
C CYS A 213 -4.35 -0.54 2.67
N HIS A 214 -3.19 -0.86 3.26
CA HIS A 214 -2.67 -2.22 3.39
C HIS A 214 -3.64 -3.15 4.12
N GLN A 215 -4.19 -2.72 5.26
CA GLN A 215 -5.16 -3.50 6.03
C GLN A 215 -6.42 -3.79 5.22
N LEU A 216 -6.91 -2.78 4.51
CA LEU A 216 -8.05 -2.93 3.63
C LEU A 216 -7.79 -3.98 2.53
N ILE A 217 -6.65 -3.90 1.84
CA ILE A 217 -6.25 -4.93 0.86
C ILE A 217 -6.14 -6.32 1.50
N GLY A 218 -5.64 -6.40 2.74
CA GLY A 218 -5.64 -7.66 3.50
C GLY A 218 -7.03 -8.24 3.72
N VAL A 219 -8.05 -7.39 3.93
CA VAL A 219 -9.46 -7.82 3.96
C VAL A 219 -9.92 -8.31 2.59
N LEU A 220 -9.58 -7.61 1.51
CA LEU A 220 -9.97 -8.01 0.14
C LEU A 220 -9.38 -9.39 -0.22
N ILE A 221 -8.11 -9.61 0.11
CA ILE A 221 -7.42 -10.90 -0.05
C ILE A 221 -8.16 -12.00 0.73
N ARG A 222 -8.52 -11.74 2.00
CA ARG A 222 -9.23 -12.71 2.84
C ARG A 222 -10.59 -13.07 2.26
N GLN A 223 -11.34 -12.09 1.75
CA GLN A 223 -12.63 -12.33 1.10
C GLN A 223 -12.46 -13.26 -0.12
N ALA A 224 -11.47 -13.00 -0.97
CA ALA A 224 -11.17 -13.86 -2.11
C ALA A 224 -10.72 -15.27 -1.70
N ASP A 225 -9.95 -15.41 -0.61
CA ASP A 225 -9.55 -16.71 -0.08
C ASP A 225 -10.73 -17.51 0.50
N GLU A 226 -11.67 -16.84 1.18
CA GLU A 226 -12.88 -17.46 1.69
C GLU A 226 -13.81 -17.93 0.57
N GLU A 227 -13.94 -17.14 -0.50
CA GLU A 227 -14.72 -17.51 -1.69
C GLU A 227 -14.14 -18.75 -2.39
N ASP A 228 -12.82 -18.85 -2.52
CA ASP A 228 -12.18 -20.02 -3.13
C ASP A 228 -12.33 -21.28 -2.26
N LYS A 229 -12.20 -21.16 -0.93
CA LYS A 229 -12.48 -22.27 0.01
C LYS A 229 -13.92 -22.77 -0.10
N GLN A 230 -14.88 -21.87 -0.27
CA GLN A 230 -16.28 -22.23 -0.46
C GLN A 230 -16.49 -22.97 -1.78
N LYS A 231 -15.89 -22.50 -2.89
CA LYS A 231 -15.94 -23.20 -4.19
C LYS A 231 -15.34 -24.59 -4.12
N GLU A 232 -14.21 -24.77 -3.44
CA GLU A 232 -13.58 -26.09 -3.25
C GLU A 232 -14.46 -27.06 -2.45
N THR A 233 -15.12 -26.56 -1.40
CA THR A 233 -16.01 -27.35 -0.54
C THR A 233 -17.30 -27.77 -1.28
N SER A 234 -17.86 -26.86 -2.10
CA SER A 234 -19.03 -27.16 -2.95
C SER A 234 -18.67 -28.11 -4.10
N THR A 235 -17.46 -28.01 -4.67
CA THR A 235 -17.00 -28.91 -5.74
C THR A 235 -16.72 -30.33 -5.23
N ARG A 236 -16.17 -30.48 -4.00
CA ARG A 236 -16.05 -31.79 -3.34
C ARG A 236 -17.41 -32.40 -3.02
N SER A 237 -18.38 -31.60 -2.60
CA SER A 237 -19.74 -32.09 -2.29
C SER A 237 -20.49 -32.55 -3.55
N ASN A 238 -20.32 -31.90 -4.70
CA ASN A 238 -20.96 -32.30 -5.96
C ASN A 238 -20.27 -33.49 -6.66
N ASN A 239 -18.97 -33.72 -6.45
CA ASN A 239 -18.27 -34.93 -6.89
C ASN A 239 -18.38 -36.11 -5.92
N SER A 240 -19.13 -35.97 -4.81
CA SER A 240 -19.38 -37.06 -3.86
C SER A 240 -20.52 -38.01 -4.29
N GLN A 241 -21.08 -37.84 -5.49
CA GLN A 241 -22.12 -38.72 -6.04
C GLN A 241 -21.68 -39.54 -7.28
N GLY A 242 -20.38 -39.58 -7.58
CA GLY A 242 -19.85 -40.48 -8.62
C GLY A 242 -18.39 -40.83 -8.36
N ASN A 243 -18.15 -42.04 -7.85
CA ASN A 243 -16.85 -42.67 -7.52
C ASN A 243 -16.18 -42.19 -6.22
N LEU A 244 -16.70 -42.62 -5.07
CA LEU A 244 -15.86 -42.87 -3.91
C LEU A 244 -14.86 -43.97 -4.26
N SER A 245 -13.57 -43.70 -4.08
CA SER A 245 -12.53 -44.71 -4.21
C SER A 245 -12.75 -45.78 -3.14
N VAL A 246 -12.69 -47.06 -3.51
CA VAL A 246 -12.76 -48.21 -2.58
C VAL A 246 -11.79 -48.03 -1.40
N ALA A 247 -10.66 -47.36 -1.61
CA ALA A 247 -9.70 -47.04 -0.56
C ALA A 247 -10.24 -46.10 0.53
N ASP A 248 -11.07 -45.12 0.15
CA ASP A 248 -11.67 -44.17 1.10
C ASP A 248 -12.80 -44.82 1.90
N GLU A 249 -13.55 -45.74 1.28
CA GLU A 249 -14.57 -46.55 1.98
C GLU A 249 -13.92 -47.52 2.97
N LEU A 250 -12.80 -48.15 2.60
CA LEU A 250 -12.03 -48.99 3.52
C LEU A 250 -11.46 -48.20 4.70
N ARG A 251 -10.94 -46.98 4.47
CA ARG A 251 -10.47 -46.12 5.57
C ARG A 251 -11.58 -45.74 6.54
N LYS A 252 -12.77 -45.40 6.04
CA LYS A 252 -13.94 -45.13 6.88
C LYS A 252 -14.35 -46.36 7.67
N LEU A 253 -14.35 -47.53 7.03
CA LEU A 253 -14.72 -48.79 7.66
C LEU A 253 -13.74 -49.16 8.80
N VAL A 254 -12.43 -48.97 8.60
CA VAL A 254 -11.41 -49.17 9.65
C VAL A 254 -11.67 -48.24 10.83
N ARG A 255 -11.95 -46.97 10.55
CA ARG A 255 -12.24 -45.99 11.60
C ARG A 255 -13.47 -46.35 12.43
N LEU A 256 -14.55 -46.82 11.80
CA LEU A 256 -15.76 -47.25 12.52
C LEU A 256 -15.49 -48.45 13.45
N LYS A 257 -14.60 -49.37 13.06
CA LYS A 257 -14.19 -50.50 13.91
C LYS A 257 -13.33 -50.03 15.07
N ASP A 258 -12.36 -49.15 14.82
CA ASP A 258 -11.45 -48.62 15.84
C ASP A 258 -12.19 -47.75 16.88
N GLU A 259 -13.22 -47.02 16.43
CA GLU A 259 -14.13 -46.26 17.28
C GLU A 259 -15.16 -47.15 18.03
N GLY A 260 -15.17 -48.47 17.78
CA GLY A 260 -16.07 -49.43 18.42
C GLY A 260 -17.53 -49.30 18.00
N ILE A 261 -17.80 -48.56 16.91
CA ILE A 261 -19.15 -48.33 16.37
C ILE A 261 -19.67 -49.58 15.65
N ILE A 262 -18.76 -50.35 15.05
CA ILE A 262 -19.06 -51.66 14.44
C ILE A 262 -18.21 -52.75 15.08
N SER A 263 -18.76 -53.96 15.15
CA SER A 263 -18.04 -55.15 15.60
C SER A 263 -17.02 -55.64 14.56
N GLY A 264 -16.09 -56.49 14.99
CA GLY A 264 -15.11 -57.12 14.10
C GLY A 264 -15.76 -57.93 12.98
N ASP A 265 -16.89 -58.60 13.27
CA ASP A 265 -17.62 -59.42 12.31
C ASP A 265 -18.34 -58.55 11.26
N GLU A 266 -18.93 -57.43 11.68
CA GLU A 266 -19.56 -56.45 10.78
C GLU A 266 -18.53 -55.76 9.88
N PHE A 267 -17.34 -55.46 10.42
CA PHE A 267 -16.22 -54.94 9.65
C PHE A 267 -15.81 -55.89 8.53
N GLU A 268 -15.58 -57.17 8.82
CA GLU A 268 -15.16 -58.13 7.79
C GLU A 268 -16.27 -58.40 6.76
N ALA A 269 -17.54 -58.44 7.17
CA ALA A 269 -18.67 -58.59 6.25
C ALA A 269 -18.79 -57.42 5.27
N GLN A 270 -18.57 -56.18 5.73
CA GLN A 270 -18.61 -54.99 4.87
C GLN A 270 -17.35 -54.87 4.01
N LYS A 271 -16.18 -55.15 4.57
CA LYS A 271 -14.90 -55.17 3.85
C LYS A 271 -14.95 -56.13 2.66
N LYS A 272 -15.54 -57.31 2.83
CA LYS A 272 -15.72 -58.27 1.72
C LYS A 272 -16.61 -57.72 0.59
N LYS A 273 -17.67 -56.99 0.92
CA LYS A 273 -18.54 -56.34 -0.08
C LYS A 273 -17.82 -55.23 -0.86
N LEU A 274 -16.85 -54.56 -0.23
CA LEU A 274 -16.10 -53.45 -0.83
C LEU A 274 -14.95 -53.92 -1.73
N ILE A 275 -14.35 -55.08 -1.46
CA ILE A 275 -13.16 -55.57 -2.18
C ILE A 275 -13.48 -56.70 -3.18
N GLY A 276 -14.64 -57.37 -3.04
CA GLY A 276 -15.04 -58.53 -3.86
C GLY A 276 -14.78 -59.86 -3.19
#